data_AF-A0A916HS15-F1
#
_entry.id   AF-A0A916HS15-F1
#
_cell.length_a   1.000
_cell.length_b   1.000
_cell.length_c   1.000
_cell.angle_alpha   90.00
_cell.angle_beta   90.00
_cell.angle_gamma   90.00
#
_symmetry.space_group_name_H-M   'P 1'
#
loop_
_entity.id
_entity.type
_entity.pdbx_description
1 polymer ?
#
loop_
_entity_poly.entity_id
_entity_poly.type
_entity_poly.pdbx_seq_one_letter_code
_entity_poly.pdbx_strand_id
1 'polypeptide(L)'
;RYAVVGILVLGLAFLLVQGRVDLSGLELRLAAPVFTLPAFSLNALLSIALPLFLITLTGQYMPGMLVLRNDGFKTSANPIVTVTGLGSLLMAPFGSHAFNIAAITAAICTGREAHEDPSKRWIAGMAAGVFYILVGVFGVTLAAIFMAFPATFITTLAGLALLGTIGGSLASALADAKTREASLITFVAAAANITLFGIGGAFWGLVIGLVAYAVLNGRLPQRAQASQTALQTTPEPIVAKGAAN
;
A
#
# COMPACT_ATOMS: atom_id res chain seq x y z
N ARG A 1 -3.57 0.14 -20.88
CA ARG A 1 -4.56 -0.67 -20.16
C ARG A 1 -4.63 -2.14 -20.62
N TYR A 2 -4.55 -2.45 -21.92
CA TYR A 2 -4.66 -3.84 -22.42
C TYR A 2 -3.33 -4.57 -22.63
N ALA A 3 -2.19 -3.93 -22.37
CA ALA A 3 -0.87 -4.51 -22.63
C ALA A 3 -0.69 -5.86 -21.91
N VAL A 4 -1.03 -5.94 -20.61
CA VAL A 4 -0.90 -7.18 -19.82
C VAL A 4 -1.79 -8.30 -20.36
N VAL A 5 -3.04 -7.97 -20.71
CA VAL A 5 -3.99 -8.94 -21.29
C VAL A 5 -3.49 -9.42 -22.66
N GLY A 6 -2.99 -8.51 -23.50
CA GLY A 6 -2.41 -8.86 -24.80
C GLY A 6 -1.17 -9.75 -24.67
N ILE A 7 -0.28 -9.43 -23.73
CA ILE A 7 0.92 -10.24 -23.44
C ILE A 7 0.53 -11.64 -22.94
N LEU A 8 -0.49 -11.74 -22.07
CA LEU A 8 -1.01 -13.02 -21.62
C LEU A 8 -1.56 -13.85 -22.78
N VAL A 9 -2.40 -13.27 -23.64
CA VAL A 9 -3.02 -13.98 -24.77
C VAL A 9 -1.98 -14.43 -25.78
N LEU A 10 -1.08 -13.53 -26.19
CA LEU A 10 -0.02 -13.84 -27.15
C LEU A 10 0.97 -14.87 -26.58
N GLY A 11 1.35 -14.72 -25.32
CA GLY A 11 2.24 -15.65 -24.62
C GLY A 11 1.61 -17.03 -24.48
N LEU A 12 0.32 -17.11 -24.13
CA LEU A 12 -0.42 -18.37 -24.07
C LEU A 12 -0.49 -19.05 -25.44
N ALA A 13 -0.84 -18.31 -26.48
CA ALA A 13 -0.89 -18.84 -27.84
C ALA A 13 0.48 -19.40 -28.27
N PHE A 14 1.57 -18.67 -27.99
CA PHE A 14 2.93 -19.11 -28.27
C PHE A 14 3.31 -20.39 -27.50
N LEU A 15 2.99 -20.47 -26.20
CA LEU A 15 3.27 -21.65 -25.38
C LEU A 15 2.47 -22.88 -25.84
N LEU A 16 1.22 -22.69 -26.25
CA LEU A 16 0.38 -23.75 -26.80
C LEU A 16 0.94 -24.28 -28.13
N VAL A 17 1.37 -23.39 -29.04
CA VAL A 17 2.02 -23.78 -30.31
C VAL A 17 3.30 -24.57 -30.07
N GLN A 18 4.05 -24.25 -29.00
CA GLN A 18 5.25 -24.99 -28.62
C GLN A 18 5.00 -26.27 -27.82
N GLY A 19 3.75 -26.60 -27.48
CA GLY A 19 3.44 -27.74 -26.62
C GLY A 19 4.02 -27.62 -25.20
N ARG A 20 4.23 -26.39 -24.71
CA ARG A 20 4.86 -26.10 -23.40
C ARG A 20 3.85 -25.89 -22.26
N VAL A 21 2.58 -26.19 -22.51
CA VAL A 21 1.52 -26.16 -21.50
C VAL A 21 1.00 -27.57 -21.35
N ASP A 22 1.23 -28.17 -20.19
CA ASP A 22 0.66 -29.47 -19.85
C ASP A 22 -0.51 -29.28 -18.89
N LEU A 23 -1.72 -29.56 -19.38
CA LEU A 23 -2.96 -29.48 -18.61
C LEU A 23 -3.51 -30.87 -18.24
N SER A 24 -2.80 -31.94 -18.59
CA SER A 24 -3.30 -33.32 -18.42
C SER A 24 -3.52 -33.71 -16.96
N GLY A 25 -2.80 -33.08 -16.03
CA GLY A 25 -2.97 -33.26 -14.58
C GLY A 25 -3.88 -32.22 -13.89
N LEU A 26 -4.57 -31.36 -14.66
CA LEU A 26 -5.41 -30.32 -14.06
C LEU A 26 -6.72 -30.91 -13.53
N GLU A 27 -6.84 -30.99 -12.21
CA GLU A 27 -8.07 -31.37 -11.53
C GLU A 27 -8.73 -30.16 -10.88
N LEU A 28 -10.05 -30.08 -10.99
CA LEU A 28 -10.84 -29.10 -10.26
C LEU A 28 -10.85 -29.48 -8.77
N ARG A 29 -10.10 -28.72 -7.97
CA ARG A 29 -9.99 -28.91 -6.52
C ARG A 29 -10.40 -27.65 -5.77
N LEU A 30 -11.19 -27.87 -4.72
CA LEU A 30 -11.59 -26.81 -3.80
C LEU A 30 -10.47 -26.59 -2.77
N ALA A 31 -10.18 -25.32 -2.48
CA ALA A 31 -9.30 -24.93 -1.41
C ALA A 31 -9.97 -25.24 -0.06
N ALA A 32 -9.28 -26.00 0.80
CA ALA A 32 -9.70 -26.25 2.17
C ALA A 32 -8.78 -25.51 3.15
N PRO A 33 -9.31 -24.92 4.23
CA PRO A 33 -8.48 -24.30 5.24
C PRO A 33 -7.65 -25.36 5.98
N VAL A 34 -6.33 -25.20 5.99
CA VAL A 34 -5.41 -26.08 6.72
C VAL A 34 -4.87 -25.31 7.91
N PHE A 35 -5.13 -25.81 9.12
CA PHE A 35 -4.61 -25.19 10.33
C PHE A 35 -3.09 -25.38 10.40
N THR A 36 -2.38 -24.26 10.47
CA THR A 36 -0.92 -24.16 10.60
C THR A 36 -0.61 -23.43 11.89
N LEU A 37 0.15 -24.08 12.79
CA LEU A 37 0.52 -23.49 14.07
C LEU A 37 1.37 -22.23 13.84
N PRO A 38 1.01 -21.06 14.40
CA PRO A 38 1.79 -19.84 14.24
C PRO A 38 3.20 -19.99 14.82
N ALA A 39 4.21 -19.68 14.02
CA ALA A 39 5.60 -19.57 14.47
C ALA A 39 6.02 -18.10 14.47
N PHE A 40 6.38 -17.58 15.65
CA PHE A 40 6.80 -16.19 15.79
C PHE A 40 8.29 -16.06 15.50
N SER A 41 8.65 -15.06 14.70
CA SER A 41 10.03 -14.76 14.35
C SER A 41 10.23 -13.25 14.28
N LEU A 42 11.20 -12.73 15.02
CA LEU A 42 11.57 -11.32 14.94
C LEU A 42 12.01 -10.94 13.52
N ASN A 43 12.66 -11.88 12.83
CA ASN A 43 13.08 -11.69 11.46
C ASN A 43 11.88 -11.48 10.51
N ALA A 44 10.86 -12.33 10.60
CA ALA A 44 9.65 -12.21 9.79
C ALA A 44 8.83 -10.96 10.18
N LEU A 45 8.80 -10.63 11.47
CA LEU A 45 8.14 -9.42 11.98
C LEU A 45 8.74 -8.16 11.34
N LEU A 46 10.06 -8.03 11.36
CA LEU A 46 10.74 -6.84 10.84
C LEU A 46 10.82 -6.83 9.32
N SER A 47 11.13 -7.96 8.68
CA SER A 47 11.36 -8.02 7.23
C SER A 47 10.07 -8.01 6.40
N ILE A 48 8.97 -8.52 6.95
CA ILE A 48 7.74 -8.76 6.20
C ILE A 48 6.56 -8.06 6.87
N ALA A 49 6.25 -8.40 8.13
CA ALA A 49 5.02 -7.93 8.76
C ALA A 49 4.97 -6.41 8.92
N LEU A 50 6.05 -5.78 9.39
CA LEU A 50 6.12 -4.33 9.56
C LEU A 50 6.05 -3.57 8.22
N PRO A 51 6.84 -3.91 7.18
CA PRO A 51 6.69 -3.31 5.85
C PRO A 51 5.28 -3.49 5.26
N LEU A 52 4.72 -4.70 5.34
CA LEU A 52 3.37 -4.99 4.84
C LEU A 52 2.29 -4.23 5.61
N PHE A 53 2.45 -4.05 6.92
CA PHE A 53 1.54 -3.25 7.73
C PHE A 53 1.57 -1.77 7.31
N LEU A 54 2.77 -1.19 7.14
CA LEU A 54 2.93 0.21 6.74
C LEU A 54 2.39 0.48 5.33
N ILE A 55 2.69 -0.38 4.34
CA ILE A 55 2.14 -0.23 2.99
C ILE A 55 0.63 -0.45 2.98
N THR A 56 0.10 -1.31 3.85
CA THR A 56 -1.35 -1.50 3.96
C THR A 56 -2.01 -0.24 4.52
N LEU A 57 -1.49 0.34 5.60
CA LEU A 57 -2.06 1.56 6.17
C LEU A 57 -2.00 2.74 5.19
N THR A 58 -0.85 2.92 4.53
CA THR A 58 -0.62 4.08 3.66
C THR A 58 -1.20 3.89 2.26
N GLY A 59 -1.10 2.70 1.69
CA GLY A 59 -1.54 2.40 0.32
C GLY A 59 -2.99 1.95 0.19
N GLN A 60 -3.56 1.34 1.24
CA GLN A 60 -4.91 0.78 1.17
C GLN A 60 -5.90 1.55 2.05
N TYR A 61 -5.59 1.74 3.34
CA TYR A 61 -6.52 2.38 4.26
C TYR A 61 -6.73 3.85 3.96
N MET A 62 -5.65 4.62 3.83
CA MET A 62 -5.77 6.06 3.61
C MET A 62 -6.51 6.37 2.28
N PRO A 63 -6.14 5.81 1.12
CA PRO A 63 -6.90 6.01 -0.12
C PRO A 63 -8.32 5.47 -0.04
N GLY A 64 -8.54 4.29 0.57
CA GLY A 64 -9.88 3.72 0.71
C GLY A 64 -10.81 4.59 1.56
N MET A 65 -10.30 5.19 2.63
CA MET A 65 -11.07 6.15 3.44
C MET A 65 -11.33 7.46 2.70
N LEU A 66 -10.39 7.93 1.87
CA LEU A 66 -10.60 9.11 1.03
C LEU A 66 -11.69 8.86 -0.02
N VAL A 67 -11.70 7.68 -0.64
CA VAL A 67 -12.76 7.25 -1.56
C VAL A 67 -14.13 7.28 -0.88
N LEU A 68 -14.26 6.64 0.30
CA LEU A 68 -15.51 6.65 1.06
C LEU A 68 -15.99 8.07 1.38
N ARG A 69 -15.08 8.96 1.78
CA ARG A 69 -15.41 10.37 2.06
C ARG A 69 -15.85 11.11 0.80
N ASN A 70 -15.16 10.92 -0.33
CA ASN A 70 -15.51 11.54 -1.61
C ASN A 70 -16.89 11.09 -2.10
N ASP A 71 -17.27 9.84 -1.82
CA ASP A 71 -18.59 9.29 -2.15
C ASP A 71 -19.69 9.66 -1.13
N GLY A 72 -19.35 10.44 -0.10
CA GLY A 72 -20.29 10.99 0.88
C GLY A 72 -20.47 10.17 2.15
N PHE A 73 -19.72 9.08 2.33
CA PHE A 73 -19.77 8.27 3.55
C PHE A 73 -18.96 8.91 4.69
N LYS A 74 -19.54 8.94 5.90
CA LYS A 74 -18.95 9.54 7.11
C LYS A 74 -18.34 8.51 8.07
N THR A 75 -18.14 7.27 7.62
CA THR A 75 -17.66 6.17 8.44
C THR A 75 -16.28 6.46 9.02
N SER A 76 -16.09 6.16 10.30
CA SER A 76 -14.77 6.26 10.94
C SER A 76 -13.88 5.08 10.53
N ALA A 77 -12.55 5.28 10.56
CA ALA A 77 -11.62 4.24 10.17
C ALA A 77 -11.50 3.12 11.23
N ASN A 78 -11.69 3.45 12.52
CA ASN A 78 -11.44 2.52 13.64
C ASN A 78 -12.22 1.20 13.51
N PRO A 79 -13.55 1.19 13.27
CA PRO A 79 -14.29 -0.06 13.13
C PRO A 79 -13.79 -0.91 11.96
N ILE A 80 -13.40 -0.28 10.85
CA ILE A 80 -12.92 -0.97 9.65
C ILE A 80 -11.57 -1.64 9.94
N VAL A 81 -10.63 -0.92 10.56
CA VAL A 81 -9.33 -1.45 10.99
C VAL A 81 -9.51 -2.58 12.01
N THR A 82 -10.44 -2.44 12.96
CA THR A 82 -10.70 -3.47 13.98
C THR A 82 -11.23 -4.75 13.34
N VAL A 83 -12.25 -4.67 12.47
CA VAL A 83 -12.88 -5.85 11.87
C VAL A 83 -11.91 -6.61 10.96
N THR A 84 -11.17 -5.89 10.13
CA THR A 84 -10.16 -6.48 9.24
C THR A 84 -8.95 -7.02 10.01
N GLY A 85 -8.52 -6.34 11.08
CA GLY A 85 -7.46 -6.83 11.97
C GLY A 85 -7.86 -8.12 12.68
N LEU A 86 -9.07 -8.19 13.24
CA LEU A 86 -9.62 -9.41 13.83
C LEU A 86 -9.77 -10.52 12.79
N GLY A 87 -10.25 -10.20 11.59
CA GLY A 87 -10.33 -11.16 10.48
C GLY A 87 -8.96 -11.73 10.10
N SER A 88 -7.93 -10.87 10.04
CA SER A 88 -6.54 -11.30 9.79
C SER A 88 -6.04 -12.21 10.89
N LEU A 89 -6.27 -11.87 12.16
CA LEU A 89 -5.85 -12.69 13.30
C LEU A 89 -6.52 -14.07 13.30
N LEU A 90 -7.82 -14.12 13.03
CA LEU A 90 -8.59 -15.36 12.97
C LEU A 90 -8.17 -16.24 11.79
N MET A 91 -7.81 -15.62 10.65
CA MET A 91 -7.49 -16.33 9.42
C MET A 91 -5.99 -16.62 9.25
N ALA A 92 -5.11 -16.02 10.06
CA ALA A 92 -3.67 -16.23 10.01
C ALA A 92 -3.25 -17.71 10.14
N PRO A 93 -3.83 -18.52 11.06
CA PRO A 93 -3.49 -19.94 11.14
C PRO A 93 -3.90 -20.75 9.89
N PHE A 94 -4.79 -20.23 9.06
CA PHE A 94 -5.26 -20.89 7.83
C PHE A 94 -4.49 -20.43 6.59
N GLY A 95 -3.32 -19.81 6.77
CA GLY A 95 -2.47 -19.34 5.68
C GLY A 95 -2.92 -17.99 5.09
N SER A 96 -3.85 -17.29 5.74
CA SER A 96 -4.22 -15.94 5.32
C SER A 96 -3.12 -14.93 5.64
N HIS A 97 -2.93 -13.97 4.75
CA HIS A 97 -2.09 -12.81 5.00
C HIS A 97 -2.91 -11.71 5.73
N ALA A 98 -2.88 -10.46 5.25
CA ALA A 98 -3.60 -9.35 5.86
C ALA A 98 -4.93 -9.06 5.15
N PHE A 99 -6.00 -8.91 5.91
CA PHE A 99 -7.25 -8.30 5.45
C PHE A 99 -7.12 -6.79 5.51
N ASN A 100 -7.54 -6.10 4.44
CA ASN A 100 -7.48 -4.66 4.34
C ASN A 100 -8.55 -4.10 3.40
N ILE A 101 -8.63 -2.78 3.31
CA ILE A 101 -9.54 -2.12 2.37
C ILE A 101 -9.00 -2.30 0.94
N ALA A 102 -9.79 -2.88 0.05
CA ALA A 102 -9.49 -2.88 -1.37
C ALA A 102 -9.85 -1.52 -1.97
N ALA A 103 -8.99 -0.50 -1.83
CA ALA A 103 -9.32 0.90 -2.18
C ALA A 103 -9.85 1.08 -3.62
N ILE A 104 -9.27 0.36 -4.59
CA ILE A 104 -9.71 0.39 -5.99
C ILE A 104 -11.10 -0.22 -6.15
N THR A 105 -11.31 -1.41 -5.59
CA THR A 105 -12.63 -2.08 -5.60
C THR A 105 -13.67 -1.25 -4.86
N ALA A 106 -13.30 -0.65 -3.74
CA ALA A 106 -14.16 0.25 -2.97
C ALA A 106 -14.65 1.38 -3.87
N ALA A 107 -13.75 2.07 -4.59
CA ALA A 107 -14.14 3.16 -5.49
C ALA A 107 -15.16 2.75 -6.57
N ILE A 108 -15.10 1.50 -7.03
CA ILE A 108 -16.08 0.95 -7.96
C ILE A 108 -17.42 0.66 -7.24
N CYS A 109 -17.37 0.03 -6.08
CA CYS A 109 -18.56 -0.39 -5.33
C CYS A 109 -19.29 0.77 -4.62
N THR A 110 -18.61 1.86 -4.32
CA THR A 110 -19.15 3.01 -3.57
C THR A 110 -19.53 4.18 -4.48
N GLY A 111 -19.10 4.14 -5.75
CA GLY A 111 -19.44 5.12 -6.78
C GLY A 111 -20.93 5.15 -7.14
N ARG A 112 -21.35 6.20 -7.86
CA ARG A 112 -22.75 6.39 -8.28
C ARG A 112 -23.21 5.34 -9.28
N GLU A 113 -22.27 4.72 -9.99
CA GLU A 113 -22.49 3.68 -10.97
C GLU A 113 -22.98 2.37 -10.32
N ALA A 114 -22.67 2.14 -9.05
CA ALA A 114 -23.13 0.96 -8.32
C ALA A 114 -24.63 1.02 -8.02
N HIS A 115 -25.12 2.20 -7.61
CA HIS A 115 -26.54 2.51 -7.41
C HIS A 115 -26.72 4.02 -7.22
N GLU A 116 -27.82 4.60 -7.73
CA GLU A 116 -28.13 6.02 -7.53
C GLU A 116 -28.26 6.37 -6.03
N ASP A 117 -29.14 5.66 -5.33
CA ASP A 117 -29.31 5.71 -3.87
C ASP A 117 -28.04 5.21 -3.12
N PRO A 118 -27.31 6.08 -2.39
CA PRO A 118 -26.11 5.71 -1.64
C PRO A 118 -26.36 4.64 -0.58
N SER A 119 -27.57 4.56 -0.02
CA SER A 119 -27.92 3.60 1.03
C SER A 119 -27.99 2.15 0.54
N LYS A 120 -27.99 1.94 -0.79
CA LYS A 120 -28.06 0.61 -1.42
C LYS A 120 -26.74 0.13 -2.02
N ARG A 121 -25.71 0.97 -2.05
CA ARG A 121 -24.41 0.63 -2.68
C ARG A 121 -23.67 -0.52 -2.00
N TRP A 122 -23.99 -0.82 -0.74
CA TRP A 122 -23.44 -2.00 -0.05
C TRP A 122 -23.71 -3.32 -0.78
N ILE A 123 -24.76 -3.40 -1.61
CA ILE A 123 -25.07 -4.58 -2.42
C ILE A 123 -23.92 -4.88 -3.38
N ALA A 124 -23.30 -3.86 -3.99
CA ALA A 124 -22.15 -4.05 -4.87
C ALA A 124 -20.94 -4.61 -4.11
N GLY A 125 -20.71 -4.12 -2.88
CA GLY A 125 -19.66 -4.65 -1.99
C GLY A 125 -19.91 -6.10 -1.59
N MET A 126 -21.16 -6.46 -1.26
CA MET A 126 -21.54 -7.83 -0.95
C MET A 126 -21.41 -8.77 -2.14
N ALA A 127 -21.85 -8.34 -3.33
CA ALA A 127 -21.68 -9.11 -4.55
C ALA A 127 -20.19 -9.34 -4.85
N ALA A 128 -19.35 -8.29 -4.78
CA ALA A 128 -17.91 -8.42 -4.95
C ALA A 128 -17.29 -9.40 -3.95
N GLY A 129 -17.69 -9.34 -2.67
CA GLY A 129 -17.24 -10.27 -1.63
C GLY A 129 -17.63 -11.72 -1.93
N VAL A 130 -18.88 -11.97 -2.34
CA VAL A 130 -19.35 -13.31 -2.73
C VAL A 130 -18.55 -13.84 -3.91
N PHE A 131 -18.34 -13.04 -4.96
CA PHE A 131 -17.53 -13.45 -6.11
C PHE A 131 -16.07 -13.71 -5.74
N TYR A 132 -15.48 -12.91 -4.85
CA TYR A 132 -14.14 -13.15 -4.33
C TYR A 132 -14.03 -14.46 -3.55
N ILE A 133 -15.02 -14.78 -2.72
CA ILE A 133 -15.07 -16.06 -2.01
C ILE A 133 -15.21 -17.21 -3.01
N LEU A 134 -16.12 -17.10 -3.98
CA LEU A 134 -16.30 -18.13 -5.01
C LEU A 134 -15.01 -18.40 -5.78
N VAL A 135 -14.33 -17.34 -6.25
CA VAL A 135 -13.03 -17.47 -6.93
C VAL A 135 -11.97 -18.04 -5.98
N GLY A 136 -11.94 -17.58 -4.72
CA GLY A 136 -11.00 -18.04 -3.70
C GLY A 136 -11.14 -19.52 -3.36
N VAL A 137 -12.36 -20.06 -3.37
CA VAL A 137 -12.63 -21.49 -3.20
C VAL A 137 -11.95 -22.32 -4.31
N PHE A 138 -11.79 -21.78 -5.51
CA PHE A 138 -11.03 -22.42 -6.59
C PHE A 138 -9.55 -22.02 -6.60
N GLY A 139 -9.03 -21.40 -5.54
CA GLY A 139 -7.65 -20.89 -5.47
C GLY A 139 -6.58 -21.95 -5.74
N VAL A 140 -6.77 -23.20 -5.26
CA VAL A 140 -5.85 -24.32 -5.55
C VAL A 140 -5.85 -24.66 -7.04
N THR A 141 -7.03 -24.70 -7.66
CA THR A 141 -7.16 -24.94 -9.11
C THR A 141 -6.51 -23.80 -9.90
N LEU A 142 -6.72 -22.55 -9.49
CA LEU A 142 -6.12 -21.39 -10.15
C LEU A 142 -4.59 -21.42 -10.04
N ALA A 143 -4.05 -21.76 -8.86
CA ALA A 143 -2.61 -21.93 -8.66
C ALA A 143 -2.05 -23.05 -9.55
N ALA A 144 -2.75 -24.18 -9.67
CA ALA A 144 -2.35 -25.29 -10.55
C ALA A 144 -2.31 -24.88 -12.03
N ILE A 145 -3.27 -24.07 -12.50
CA ILE A 145 -3.25 -23.51 -13.86
C ILE A 145 -1.99 -22.66 -14.07
N PHE A 146 -1.63 -21.79 -13.12
CA PHE A 146 -0.41 -21.01 -13.24
C PHE A 146 0.84 -21.88 -13.23
N MET A 147 0.89 -22.93 -12.41
CA MET A 147 2.02 -23.87 -12.36
C MET A 147 2.17 -24.71 -13.64
N ALA A 148 1.15 -24.81 -14.49
CA ALA A 148 1.26 -25.45 -15.80
C ALA A 148 2.06 -24.61 -16.81
N PHE A 149 2.31 -23.33 -16.52
CA PHE A 149 3.15 -22.47 -17.37
C PHE A 149 4.62 -22.52 -16.96
N PRO A 150 5.56 -22.30 -17.91
CA PRO A 150 6.97 -22.15 -17.57
C PRO A 150 7.20 -21.01 -16.56
N ALA A 151 8.03 -21.25 -15.55
CA ALA A 151 8.32 -20.26 -14.51
C ALA A 151 8.78 -18.91 -15.09
N THR A 152 9.59 -18.94 -16.16
CA THR A 152 10.06 -17.75 -16.86
C THR A 152 8.93 -16.92 -17.48
N PHE A 153 7.85 -17.56 -17.95
CA PHE A 153 6.68 -16.87 -18.46
C PHE A 153 5.93 -16.15 -17.33
N ILE A 154 5.71 -16.84 -16.20
CA ILE A 154 5.03 -16.29 -15.02
C ILE A 154 5.80 -15.09 -14.47
N THR A 155 7.12 -15.22 -14.30
CA THR A 155 7.95 -14.12 -13.76
C THR A 155 7.98 -12.92 -14.71
N THR A 156 8.03 -13.16 -16.02
CA THR A 156 8.00 -12.09 -17.03
C THR A 156 6.65 -11.38 -17.04
N LEU A 157 5.54 -12.13 -17.02
CA LEU A 157 4.20 -11.59 -16.97
C LEU A 157 3.99 -10.76 -15.69
N ALA A 158 4.42 -11.29 -14.54
CA ALA A 158 4.35 -10.59 -13.26
C ALA A 158 5.15 -9.28 -13.27
N GLY A 159 6.39 -9.31 -13.76
CA GLY A 159 7.22 -8.10 -13.88
C GLY A 159 6.59 -7.03 -14.79
N LEU A 160 6.10 -7.43 -15.96
CA LEU A 160 5.43 -6.53 -16.91
C LEU A 160 4.12 -5.96 -16.34
N ALA A 161 3.37 -6.76 -15.58
CA ALA A 161 2.16 -6.29 -14.90
C ALA A 161 2.45 -5.25 -13.81
N LEU A 162 3.63 -5.33 -13.17
CA LEU A 162 4.05 -4.40 -12.12
C LEU A 162 4.63 -3.08 -12.65
N LEU A 163 5.01 -2.97 -13.92
CA LEU A 163 5.62 -1.74 -14.48
C LEU A 163 4.76 -0.50 -14.27
N GLY A 164 3.44 -0.60 -14.51
CA GLY A 164 2.51 0.51 -14.31
C GLY A 164 2.42 0.94 -12.85
N THR A 165 2.37 -0.04 -11.94
CA THR A 165 2.35 0.20 -10.49
C THR A 165 3.64 0.86 -10.04
N ILE A 166 4.81 0.34 -10.46
CA ILE A 166 6.12 0.91 -10.14
C ILE A 166 6.21 2.35 -10.65
N GLY A 167 5.84 2.60 -11.91
CA GLY A 167 5.86 3.94 -12.50
C GLY A 167 4.96 4.93 -11.75
N GLY A 168 3.74 4.53 -11.42
CA GLY A 168 2.80 5.37 -10.65
C GLY A 168 3.28 5.63 -9.22
N SER A 169 3.77 4.60 -8.53
CA SER A 169 4.30 4.72 -7.17
C SER A 169 5.54 5.62 -7.12
N LEU A 170 6.46 5.49 -8.07
CA LEU A 170 7.65 6.37 -8.16
C LEU A 170 7.27 7.81 -8.49
N ALA A 171 6.36 8.03 -9.45
CA ALA A 171 5.88 9.36 -9.80
C ALA A 171 5.27 10.07 -8.58
N SER A 172 4.45 9.35 -7.80
CA SER A 172 3.87 9.88 -6.56
C SER A 172 4.94 10.12 -5.47
N ALA A 173 5.82 9.16 -5.23
CA ALA A 173 6.84 9.24 -4.19
C ALA A 173 7.88 10.36 -4.42
N LEU A 174 8.15 10.71 -5.67
CA LEU A 174 9.11 11.75 -6.07
C LEU A 174 8.45 13.11 -6.37
N ALA A 175 7.14 13.24 -6.19
CA ALA A 175 6.39 14.45 -6.52
C ALA A 175 6.84 15.67 -5.68
N ASP A 176 6.95 15.51 -4.36
CA ASP A 176 7.38 16.60 -3.47
C ASP A 176 8.91 16.75 -3.50
N ALA A 177 9.38 17.93 -3.94
CA ALA A 177 10.80 18.26 -4.02
C ALA A 177 11.52 18.16 -2.67
N LYS A 178 10.85 18.41 -1.55
CA LYS A 178 11.47 18.36 -0.22
C LYS A 178 11.82 16.94 0.23
N THR A 179 10.99 15.96 -0.16
CA THR A 179 11.15 14.56 0.27
C THR A 179 11.72 13.67 -0.82
N ARG A 180 11.87 14.18 -2.05
CA ARG A 180 12.28 13.44 -3.24
C ARG A 180 13.56 12.63 -3.05
N GLU A 181 14.61 13.23 -2.51
CA GLU A 181 15.90 12.55 -2.31
C GLU A 181 15.76 11.38 -1.33
N ALA A 182 15.06 11.58 -0.21
CA ALA A 182 14.80 10.53 0.76
C ALA A 182 13.94 9.39 0.17
N SER A 183 12.91 9.72 -0.62
CA SER A 183 12.10 8.73 -1.35
C SER A 183 12.95 7.92 -2.33
N LEU A 184 13.85 8.56 -3.08
CA LEU A 184 14.74 7.90 -4.01
C LEU A 184 15.73 6.97 -3.30
N ILE A 185 16.33 7.43 -2.20
CA ILE A 185 17.21 6.63 -1.35
C ILE A 185 16.47 5.40 -0.80
N THR A 186 15.24 5.59 -0.30
CA THR A 186 14.36 4.49 0.17
C THR A 186 14.17 3.44 -0.92
N PHE A 187 13.82 3.89 -2.13
CA PHE A 187 13.58 3.00 -3.28
C PHE A 187 14.84 2.23 -3.67
N VAL A 188 15.97 2.91 -3.85
CA VAL A 188 17.24 2.29 -4.25
C VAL A 188 17.73 1.31 -3.18
N ALA A 189 17.63 1.66 -1.90
CA ALA A 189 18.03 0.79 -0.80
C ALA A 189 17.13 -0.47 -0.70
N ALA A 190 15.81 -0.33 -0.89
CA ALA A 190 14.89 -1.45 -0.93
C ALA A 190 15.15 -2.35 -2.16
N ALA A 191 15.36 -1.75 -3.33
CA ALA A 191 15.63 -2.46 -4.59
C ALA A 191 16.98 -3.19 -4.59
N ALA A 192 17.99 -2.65 -3.89
CA ALA A 192 19.27 -3.32 -3.68
C ALA A 192 19.13 -4.64 -2.89
N ASN A 193 17.99 -4.86 -2.21
CA ASN A 193 17.65 -6.07 -1.49
C ASN A 193 18.73 -6.54 -0.50
N ILE A 194 19.36 -5.58 0.19
CA ILE A 194 20.41 -5.86 1.17
C ILE A 194 19.80 -6.64 2.34
N THR A 195 20.47 -7.74 2.71
CA THR A 195 20.11 -8.53 3.90
C THR A 195 21.16 -8.29 4.99
N LEU A 196 20.73 -7.75 6.13
CA LEU A 196 21.61 -7.49 7.28
C LEU A 196 20.95 -8.01 8.55
N PHE A 197 21.70 -8.78 9.36
CA PHE A 197 21.19 -9.51 10.53
C PHE A 197 20.01 -10.44 10.19
N GLY A 198 20.03 -10.98 8.96
CA GLY A 198 18.95 -11.77 8.38
C GLY A 198 17.74 -10.94 7.93
N ILE A 199 17.66 -9.64 8.26
CA ILE A 199 16.50 -8.81 7.96
C ILE A 199 16.57 -8.32 6.50
N GLY A 200 15.45 -8.45 5.78
CA GLY A 200 15.36 -8.17 4.35
C GLY A 200 15.41 -6.69 3.96
N GLY A 201 15.64 -6.45 2.67
CA GLY A 201 15.83 -5.10 2.12
C GLY A 201 14.63 -4.16 2.24
N ALA A 202 13.40 -4.68 2.33
CA ALA A 202 12.21 -3.84 2.52
C ALA A 202 12.26 -3.05 3.83
N PHE A 203 12.72 -3.69 4.92
CA PHE A 203 12.89 -3.04 6.22
C PHE A 203 14.04 -2.04 6.18
N TRP A 204 15.22 -2.47 5.72
CA TRP A 204 16.40 -1.60 5.68
C TRP A 204 16.24 -0.43 4.73
N GLY A 205 15.56 -0.61 3.59
CA GLY A 205 15.20 0.47 2.69
C GLY A 205 14.36 1.54 3.38
N LEU A 206 13.37 1.12 4.17
CA LEU A 206 12.54 2.03 4.97
C LEU A 206 13.35 2.75 6.06
N VAL A 207 14.21 2.05 6.79
CA VAL A 207 15.07 2.64 7.83
C VAL A 207 16.03 3.66 7.22
N ILE A 208 16.76 3.29 6.16
CA ILE A 208 17.70 4.17 5.48
C ILE A 208 16.97 5.39 4.90
N GLY A 209 15.79 5.17 4.32
CA GLY A 209 14.90 6.22 3.84
C GLY A 209 14.50 7.24 4.91
N LEU A 210 14.06 6.75 6.07
CA LEU A 210 13.69 7.59 7.22
C LEU A 210 14.89 8.36 7.79
N VAL A 211 16.06 7.71 7.88
CA VAL A 211 17.29 8.38 8.30
C VAL A 211 17.68 9.48 7.32
N ALA A 212 17.65 9.20 6.01
CA ALA A 212 17.91 10.20 4.99
C ALA A 212 16.92 11.36 5.06
N TYR A 213 15.63 11.07 5.23
CA TYR A 213 14.61 12.10 5.43
C TYR A 213 14.92 12.98 6.65
N ALA A 214 15.25 12.38 7.79
CA ALA A 214 15.56 13.11 9.02
C ALA A 214 16.82 13.98 8.89
N VAL A 215 17.87 13.49 8.22
CA VAL A 215 19.11 14.25 8.01
C VAL A 215 18.90 15.42 7.04
N LEU A 216 18.15 15.19 5.96
CA LEU A 216 17.96 16.20 4.90
C LEU A 216 16.88 17.24 5.25
N ASN A 217 15.87 16.86 6.03
CA ASN A 217 14.72 17.73 6.36
C ASN A 217 14.63 18.11 7.85
N GLY A 218 15.43 17.49 8.71
CA GLY A 218 15.47 17.82 10.14
C GLY A 218 16.09 19.18 10.38
N ARG A 219 15.26 20.20 10.61
CA ARG A 219 15.73 21.46 11.18
C ARG A 219 16.04 21.22 12.67
N LEU A 220 17.30 21.40 13.07
CA LEU A 220 17.61 21.63 14.48
C LEU A 220 16.75 22.80 14.98
N PRO A 221 16.13 22.72 16.17
CA PRO A 221 15.39 23.83 16.73
C PRO A 221 16.34 25.03 16.84
N GLN A 222 16.16 26.00 15.95
CA GLN A 222 16.93 27.22 15.93
C GLN A 222 16.54 27.95 17.21
N ARG A 223 17.44 27.93 18.21
CA ARG A 223 17.30 28.64 19.49
C ARG A 223 16.88 30.07 19.14
N ALA A 224 15.62 30.39 19.41
CA ALA A 224 15.00 31.64 19.00
C ALA A 224 15.92 32.81 19.36
N GLN A 225 16.18 33.68 18.39
CA GLN A 225 16.95 34.92 18.55
C GLN A 225 16.35 35.78 19.67
N ALA A 226 16.79 35.58 20.91
CA ALA A 226 16.45 36.40 22.06
C ALA A 226 17.22 37.75 22.07
N SER A 227 17.68 38.23 20.90
CA SER A 227 18.55 39.41 20.82
C SER A 227 18.00 40.56 19.97
N GLN A 228 16.80 40.42 19.38
CA GLN A 228 16.21 41.52 18.58
C GLN A 228 15.21 42.40 19.35
N THR A 229 14.73 42.01 20.53
CA THR A 229 13.82 42.84 21.34
C THR A 229 14.55 43.95 22.13
N ALA A 230 15.87 43.93 22.22
CA ALA A 230 16.64 44.87 23.04
C ALA A 230 17.02 46.20 22.34
N LEU A 231 16.70 46.38 21.05
CA LEU A 231 17.11 47.57 20.27
C LEU A 231 15.96 48.51 19.87
N GLN A 232 14.72 48.27 20.32
CA GLN A 232 13.55 49.09 19.96
C GLN A 232 12.99 49.99 21.07
N THR A 233 13.60 50.03 22.26
CA THR A 233 13.18 50.95 23.32
C THR A 233 14.03 52.22 23.33
N THR A 234 13.79 53.10 22.36
CA THR A 234 14.17 54.52 22.51
C THR A 234 12.93 55.27 23.00
N PRO A 235 12.93 55.93 24.18
CA PRO A 235 11.78 56.69 24.63
C PRO A 235 11.65 58.01 23.84
N GLU A 236 10.47 58.29 23.30
CA GLU A 236 10.12 59.63 22.79
C GLU A 236 10.13 60.67 23.92
N PRO A 237 10.58 61.91 23.67
CA PRO A 237 10.52 62.98 24.66
C PRO A 237 9.07 63.49 24.82
N ILE A 238 8.59 63.47 26.06
CA ILE A 238 7.29 64.03 26.47
C ILE A 238 7.34 65.56 26.30
N VAL A 239 6.64 66.10 25.31
CA VAL A 239 6.41 67.54 25.18
C VAL A 239 5.31 67.96 26.16
N ALA A 240 5.71 68.53 27.29
CA ALA A 240 4.82 69.24 28.18
C ALA A 240 4.39 70.57 27.52
N LYS A 241 3.09 70.71 27.23
CA LYS A 241 2.47 72.02 26.99
C LYS A 241 1.49 72.31 28.13
N GLY A 242 1.98 73.07 29.09
CA GLY A 242 1.21 73.67 30.17
C GLY A 242 0.32 74.80 29.67
N ALA A 243 -0.74 75.02 30.44
CA ALA A 243 -1.73 76.07 30.31
C ALA A 243 -1.15 77.48 30.50
N ALA A 244 -1.76 78.48 29.85
CA ALA A 244 -2.12 79.76 30.45
C ALA A 244 -2.87 80.66 29.44
N ASN A 245 -4.03 81.15 29.89
CA ASN A 245 -4.81 82.35 29.51
C ASN A 245 -5.37 82.48 28.08
#